data_AF-P92054-F1
#
_entry.id   AF-P92054-F1
#
_cell.length_a   1.000
_cell.length_b   1.000
_cell.length_c   1.000
_cell.angle_alpha   90.00
_cell.angle_beta   90.00
_cell.angle_gamma   90.00
#
_symmetry.space_group_name_H-M   'P 1'
#
loop_
_entity.id
_entity.type
_entity.pdbx_description
1 polymer ?
#
loop_
_entity_poly.entity_id
_entity_poly.type
_entity_poly.pdbx_seq_one_letter_code
_entity_poly.pdbx_strand_id
1 'polypeptide(L)' 'SGVRVVSGLGYYKLHTDVKSWHEALKTCEQEGAHLAIINSENEAQALVPFWDMNPKILDGGANNWAHIGSTTCTSR' A
#
# COMPACT_ATOMS: atom_id res chain seq x y z
N SER A 1 7.42 2.17 7.99
CA SER A 1 7.02 2.12 6.58
C SER A 1 8.03 1.32 5.77
N GLY A 2 7.56 0.35 4.98
CA GLY A 2 8.39 -0.40 4.03
C GLY A 2 8.27 0.19 2.62
N VAL A 3 9.28 -0.01 1.76
CA VAL A 3 9.23 0.31 0.32
C VAL A 3 9.63 -0.94 -0.46
N ARG A 4 8.94 -1.21 -1.57
CA ARG A 4 9.28 -2.26 -2.53
C ARG A 4 9.27 -1.72 -3.94
N VAL A 5 10.33 -2.01 -4.69
CA VAL A 5 10.42 -1.70 -6.12
C VAL A 5 10.14 -2.97 -6.91
N VAL A 6 9.26 -2.87 -7.90
CA VAL A 6 8.83 -3.99 -8.74
C VAL A 6 9.12 -3.60 -10.19
N SER A 7 10.02 -4.35 -10.82
CA SER A 7 10.44 -4.08 -12.20
C SER A 7 9.24 -4.13 -13.15
N GLY A 8 9.04 -3.07 -13.91
CA GLY A 8 7.91 -2.93 -14.85
C GLY A 8 6.59 -2.44 -14.24
N LEU A 9 6.50 -2.28 -12.91
CA LEU A 9 5.30 -1.78 -12.23
C LEU A 9 5.53 -0.49 -11.42
N GLY A 10 6.78 -0.21 -11.02
CA GLY A 10 7.15 0.99 -10.27
C GLY A 10 7.55 0.67 -8.83
N TYR A 11 7.31 1.60 -7.90
CA TYR A 11 7.54 1.36 -6.47
C TYR A 11 6.25 1.48 -5.66
N TYR A 12 6.18 0.66 -4.62
CA TYR A 12 5.11 0.63 -3.65
C TYR A 12 5.67 0.95 -2.27
N LYS A 13 4.98 1.82 -1.52
CA LYS A 13 5.32 2.15 -0.15
C LYS A 13 4.13 1.89 0.75
N LEU A 14 4.32 1.10 1.81
CA LEU A 14 3.28 0.84 2.80
C LEU A 14 3.58 1.68 4.04
N HIS A 15 2.65 2.55 4.40
CA HIS A 15 2.65 3.14 5.73
C HIS A 15 1.81 2.28 6.67
N THR A 16 2.28 2.12 7.90
CA THR A 16 1.62 1.32 8.94
C THR A 16 0.71 2.16 9.83
N ASP A 17 0.77 3.49 9.69
CA ASP A 17 -0.11 4.39 10.44
C ASP A 17 -1.52 4.32 9.85
N VAL A 18 -2.47 3.95 10.69
CA VAL A 18 -3.89 3.95 10.34
C VAL A 18 -4.36 5.39 10.20
N LYS A 19 -4.83 5.74 9.00
CA LYS A 19 -5.33 7.07 8.64
C LYS A 19 -6.66 6.94 7.94
N SER A 20 -7.47 8.00 7.95
CA SER A 20 -8.62 8.08 7.05
C SER A 20 -8.16 8.06 5.59
N TRP A 21 -9.03 7.65 4.67
CA TRP A 21 -8.70 7.60 3.24
C TRP A 21 -8.16 8.93 2.70
N HIS A 22 -8.76 10.06 3.12
CA HIS A 22 -8.33 11.40 2.71
C HIS A 22 -6.93 11.75 3.23
N GLU A 23 -6.61 11.39 4.46
CA GLU A 23 -5.28 11.61 5.03
C GLU A 23 -4.22 10.70 4.39
N ALA A 24 -4.60 9.46 4.03
CA ALA A 24 -3.75 8.54 3.29
C ALA A 24 -3.45 9.07 1.89
N LEU A 25 -4.47 9.55 1.17
CA LEU A 25 -4.32 10.19 -0.13
C LEU A 25 -3.35 11.37 -0.05
N LYS A 26 -3.59 12.30 0.87
CA LYS A 26 -2.73 13.47 1.08
C LYS A 26 -1.29 13.08 1.41
N THR A 27 -1.10 12.01 2.19
CA THR A 27 0.24 11.48 2.50
C THR A 27 0.94 11.02 1.22
N CYS A 28 0.26 10.25 0.36
CA CYS A 28 0.86 9.81 -0.91
C CYS A 28 1.15 10.97 -1.85
N GLU A 29 0.24 11.95 -1.97
CA GLU A 29 0.44 13.14 -2.80
C GLU A 29 1.65 13.97 -2.33
N GLN A 30 1.82 14.11 -1.00
CA GLN A 30 3.00 14.77 -0.40
C GLN A 30 4.31 14.04 -0.71
N GLU A 31 4.24 12.74 -0.97
CA GLU A 31 5.39 11.91 -1.38
C GLU A 31 5.60 11.88 -2.89
N GLY A 32 4.82 12.64 -3.66
CA GLY A 32 4.86 12.62 -5.13
C GLY A 32 4.31 11.33 -5.72
N ALA A 33 3.43 10.65 -4.98
CA ALA A 33 2.83 9.37 -5.32
C ALA A 33 1.29 9.46 -5.27
N HIS A 34 0.61 8.39 -5.65
CA HIS A 34 -0.84 8.23 -5.53
C HIS A 34 -1.17 7.05 -4.62
N LEU A 35 -2.42 6.92 -4.19
CA LEU A 35 -2.88 5.66 -3.60
C LEU A 35 -2.67 4.52 -4.60
N ALA A 36 -2.28 3.35 -4.11
CA ALA A 36 -2.12 2.15 -4.93
C ALA A 36 -3.39 1.91 -5.75
N ILE A 37 -3.25 1.58 -7.03
CA ILE A 37 -4.36 1.15 -7.88
C ILE A 37 -3.95 -0.20 -8.43
N ILE A 38 -4.73 -1.23 -8.12
CA ILE A 38 -4.48 -2.59 -8.60
C ILE A 38 -5.35 -2.80 -9.84
N ASN A 39 -4.72 -2.74 -11.02
CA ASN A 39 -5.37 -2.93 -12.32
C ASN A 39 -5.05 -4.30 -12.95
N SER A 40 -4.16 -5.07 -12.34
CA SER A 40 -3.71 -6.35 -12.87
C SER A 40 -3.40 -7.36 -11.76
N GLU A 41 -3.43 -8.64 -12.12
CA GLU A 41 -3.05 -9.73 -11.21
C GLU A 41 -1.58 -9.63 -10.79
N ASN A 42 -0.69 -9.19 -11.69
CA ASN A 42 0.71 -8.96 -11.39
C ASN A 42 0.91 -7.89 -10.30
N GLU A 43 0.15 -6.79 -10.34
CA GLU A 43 0.19 -5.75 -9.30
C GLU A 43 -0.33 -6.29 -7.96
N ALA A 44 -1.40 -7.10 -7.98
CA ALA A 44 -1.91 -7.74 -6.77
C ALA A 44 -0.87 -8.68 -6.15
N GLN A 45 -0.26 -9.56 -6.96
CA GLN A 45 0.76 -10.51 -6.51
C GLN A 45 2.02 -9.81 -5.98
N ALA A 46 2.38 -8.66 -6.53
CA ALA A 46 3.53 -7.89 -6.06
C ALA A 46 3.34 -7.33 -4.64
N LEU A 47 2.09 -7.08 -4.24
CA LEU A 47 1.72 -6.52 -2.95
C LEU A 47 1.53 -7.57 -1.85
N VAL A 48 1.19 -8.83 -2.20
CA VAL A 48 1.01 -9.93 -1.23
C VAL A 48 2.19 -10.10 -0.26
N PRO A 49 3.44 -10.34 -0.72
CA PRO A 49 4.55 -10.54 0.20
C PRO A 49 4.86 -9.27 1.00
N PHE A 50 4.55 -8.10 0.44
CA PHE A 50 4.75 -6.82 1.10
C PHE A 50 3.79 -6.62 2.27
N TRP A 51 2.56 -7.09 2.13
CA TRP A 51 1.56 -7.12 3.19
C TRP A 51 1.94 -8.13 4.28
N ASP A 52 2.35 -9.34 3.90
CA ASP A 52 2.73 -10.40 4.84
C ASP A 52 3.96 -10.05 5.71
N MET A 53 4.86 -9.20 5.20
CA MET A 53 6.08 -8.80 5.90
C MET A 53 5.88 -7.69 6.94
N ASN A 54 4.74 -6.97 6.93
CA ASN A 54 4.51 -5.87 7.87
C ASN A 54 3.55 -6.29 8.99
N PRO A 55 3.84 -5.97 10.26
CA PRO A 55 2.99 -6.34 11.38
C PRO A 55 1.60 -5.72 11.23
N LYS A 56 0.60 -6.53 11.56
CA LYS A 56 -0.85 -6.26 11.52
C LYS A 56 -1.17 -4.79 11.82
N ILE A 57 -1.62 -4.07 10.80
CA ILE A 57 -1.92 -2.63 10.88
C ILE A 57 -3.20 -2.36 11.69
N LEU A 58 -4.13 -3.34 11.74
CA LEU A 58 -5.37 -3.28 12.50
C LEU A 58 -5.48 -4.52 13.39
N ASP A 59 -5.74 -4.32 14.68
CA ASP A 59 -6.01 -5.40 15.63
C ASP A 59 -7.49 -5.82 15.48
N GLY A 60 -7.76 -6.89 14.72
CA GLY A 60 -9.12 -7.37 14.45
C GLY A 60 -9.13 -8.52 13.46
N GLY A 61 -10.29 -9.11 13.13
CA GLY A 61 -10.43 -10.19 12.12
C GLY A 61 -10.07 -9.76 10.69
N ALA A 62 -9.32 -8.66 10.55
CA ALA A 62 -9.07 -7.93 9.34
C ALA A 62 -7.80 -8.35 8.56
N ASN A 63 -7.18 -9.43 9.03
CA ASN A 63 -5.72 -9.61 8.91
C ASN A 63 -5.24 -10.00 7.51
N ASN A 64 -6.16 -10.46 6.65
CA ASN A 64 -5.87 -10.98 5.31
C ASN A 64 -6.42 -10.08 4.19
N TRP A 65 -6.96 -8.90 4.50
CA TRP A 65 -7.42 -7.93 3.49
C TRP A 65 -6.56 -6.68 3.57
N ALA A 66 -5.87 -6.40 2.46
CA ALA A 66 -5.29 -5.10 2.21
C ALA A 66 -6.39 -4.20 1.66
N HIS A 67 -6.80 -3.21 2.43
CA HIS A 67 -7.59 -2.12 1.88
C HIS A 67 -6.69 -1.24 1.04
N ILE A 68 -7.02 -1.13 -0.25
CA ILE A 68 -6.48 -0.11 -1.15
C ILE A 68 -6.95 1.27 -0.64
N GLY A 69 -6.29 1.79 0.39
CA GLY A 69 -6.78 2.93 1.17
C GLY A 69 -6.10 3.07 2.54
N SER A 70 -5.57 1.99 3.13
CA SER A 70 -4.60 2.10 4.23
C SER A 70 -3.22 2.35 3.61
N THR A 71 -2.99 3.61 3.22
CA THR A 71 -1.67 4.22 3.01
C THR A 71 -0.65 3.39 2.22
N THR A 72 -1.09 2.68 1.18
CA THR A 72 -0.17 2.14 0.19
C THR A 72 -0.03 3.15 -0.94
N CYS A 73 1.16 3.72 -1.09
CA CYS A 73 1.45 4.68 -2.15
C CYS A 73 2.11 3.98 -3.34
N THR A 74 1.75 4.38 -4.57
CA THR A 74 2.35 3.97 -5.83
C THR A 74 2.79 5.19 -6.62
N SER A 75 3.96 5.15 -7.27
CA SER A 75 4.24 6.07 -8.38
C SER A 75 4.37 5.27 -9.67
N ARG A 76 3.78 5.81 -10.73
CA ARG A 76 3.92 5.28 -12.08
C ARG A 76 5.09 5.94 -12.78
#